data_AF-A0A3B5B3G6-F1
#
_entry.id   AF-A0A3B5B3G6-F1
#
_cell.length_a   1.000
_cell.length_b   1.000
_cell.length_c   1.000
_cell.angle_alpha   90.00
_cell.angle_beta   90.00
_cell.angle_gamma   90.00
#
_symmetry.space_group_name_H-M   'P 1'
#
loop_
_entity.id
_entity.type
_entity.pdbx_description
1 polymer ?
#
loop_
_entity_poly.entity_id
_entity_poly.type
_entity_poly.pdbx_seq_one_letter_code
_entity_poly.pdbx_strand_id
1 'polypeptide(L)'
;MTIAYESGVNLFDTAEVYSGGKRSSLVITTKLYWGGNPCLTPNPFMSPLTSGLKGSLQRMQLEYVDVVFANRTDSNTPMEEIVRAMTHVINQGMSMYWGTSRWSAMEIMEAYSVARQFNLIPPVCEQAEYHFFQREKVETQLPELYHKIGVGVVSWSPLACGIITGKYENGIPETSRASMKPYQWLREKITSEDGRKQQAKLKDLAHIAEKLGCTLPQLAIAWCLRNEGVSSVLLGSSNPSQLTENLGAIQVIPKMTAGIASEVDHILGNRPHSKKDYHH
;
A
#
# COMPACT_ATOMS: atom_id res chain seq x y z
N MET A 1 -17.65 -1.58 -2.50
CA MET A 1 -17.22 -0.89 -3.72
C MET A 1 -18.13 0.28 -4.05
N THR A 2 -19.44 0.08 -4.20
CA THR A 2 -20.44 1.15 -4.45
C THR A 2 -20.29 2.34 -3.51
N ILE A 3 -20.27 2.10 -2.19
CA ILE A 3 -20.06 3.15 -1.18
C ILE A 3 -18.78 3.95 -1.43
N ALA A 4 -17.67 3.28 -1.79
CA ALA A 4 -16.42 3.95 -2.05
C ALA A 4 -16.51 4.83 -3.31
N TYR A 5 -17.06 4.28 -4.40
CA TYR A 5 -17.22 5.00 -5.67
C TYR A 5 -18.14 6.21 -5.53
N GLU A 6 -19.30 6.04 -4.89
CA GLU A 6 -20.25 7.14 -4.62
C GLU A 6 -19.68 8.21 -3.69
N SER A 7 -18.72 7.83 -2.82
CA SER A 7 -17.97 8.77 -1.97
C SER A 7 -16.79 9.43 -2.71
N GLY A 8 -16.64 9.22 -4.02
CA GLY A 8 -15.61 9.83 -4.85
C GLY A 8 -14.28 9.06 -4.95
N VAL A 9 -14.19 7.84 -4.38
CA VAL A 9 -13.00 6.99 -4.53
C VAL A 9 -12.97 6.41 -5.94
N ASN A 10 -11.88 6.65 -6.66
CA ASN A 10 -11.66 6.10 -8.00
C ASN A 10 -10.55 5.02 -8.05
N LEU A 11 -9.68 4.94 -7.04
CA LEU A 11 -8.60 3.95 -6.96
C LEU A 11 -9.10 2.66 -6.30
N PHE A 12 -9.07 1.56 -7.06
CA PHE A 12 -9.40 0.22 -6.59
C PHE A 12 -8.22 -0.70 -6.84
N ASP A 13 -7.52 -1.03 -5.77
CA ASP A 13 -6.49 -2.04 -5.77
C ASP A 13 -7.12 -3.40 -5.50
N THR A 14 -6.93 -4.33 -6.44
CA THR A 14 -7.55 -5.65 -6.38
C THR A 14 -6.55 -6.77 -6.64
N ALA A 15 -6.95 -7.94 -6.17
CA ALA A 15 -6.59 -9.22 -6.76
C ALA A 15 -7.93 -9.90 -7.07
N GLU A 16 -8.46 -9.58 -8.26
CA GLU A 16 -9.64 -10.17 -8.89
C GLU A 16 -11.04 -9.71 -8.39
N VAL A 17 -11.83 -9.26 -9.38
CA VAL A 17 -13.31 -9.25 -9.50
C VAL A 17 -14.10 -7.93 -9.24
N TYR A 18 -14.99 -7.67 -10.22
CA TYR A 18 -16.28 -6.95 -10.31
C TYR A 18 -16.38 -5.56 -10.98
N SER A 19 -17.45 -5.46 -11.76
CA SER A 19 -17.79 -4.55 -12.85
C SER A 19 -19.04 -3.71 -12.51
N GLY A 20 -19.04 -2.43 -12.89
CA GLY A 20 -20.21 -1.55 -12.67
C GLY A 20 -20.04 -0.04 -12.89
N GLY A 21 -18.83 0.46 -13.17
CA GLY A 21 -18.57 1.88 -13.46
C GLY A 21 -18.07 2.11 -14.88
N LYS A 22 -18.16 3.36 -15.38
CA LYS A 22 -17.48 3.74 -16.63
C LYS A 22 -15.97 3.53 -16.45
N ARG A 23 -15.36 2.69 -17.29
CA ARG A 23 -13.93 2.34 -17.22
C ARG A 23 -13.00 3.54 -17.12
N SER A 24 -13.33 4.64 -17.79
CA SER A 24 -12.54 5.89 -17.80
C SER A 24 -12.58 6.69 -16.48
N SER A 25 -13.52 6.37 -15.57
CA SER A 25 -13.65 7.02 -14.26
C SER A 25 -13.00 6.25 -13.12
N LEU A 26 -12.37 5.11 -13.42
CA LEU A 26 -11.79 4.19 -12.45
C LEU A 26 -10.29 4.06 -12.70
N VAL A 27 -9.53 3.97 -11.60
CA VAL A 27 -8.13 3.56 -11.58
C VAL A 27 -8.07 2.18 -10.96
N ILE A 28 -7.95 1.16 -11.78
CA ILE A 28 -7.87 -0.25 -11.36
C ILE A 28 -6.41 -0.67 -11.32
N THR A 29 -5.97 -1.19 -10.17
CA THR A 29 -4.62 -1.73 -10.02
C THR A 29 -4.65 -3.20 -9.63
N THR A 30 -3.68 -3.96 -10.15
CA THR A 30 -3.51 -5.37 -9.79
C THR A 30 -2.05 -5.67 -9.53
N LYS A 31 -1.78 -6.73 -8.76
CA LYS A 31 -0.41 -7.16 -8.44
C LYS A 31 -0.14 -8.53 -9.01
N LEU A 32 1.01 -8.68 -9.65
CA LEU A 32 1.48 -9.95 -10.17
C LEU A 32 2.60 -10.48 -9.29
N TYR A 33 2.59 -11.79 -9.09
CA TYR A 33 3.63 -12.50 -8.38
C TYR A 33 4.40 -13.41 -9.32
N TRP A 34 5.73 -13.36 -9.24
CA TRP A 34 6.66 -14.26 -9.92
C TRP A 34 6.65 -15.63 -9.24
N GLY A 35 5.69 -16.50 -9.58
CA GLY A 35 5.65 -17.84 -8.97
C GLY A 35 4.41 -18.70 -9.20
N GLY A 36 3.66 -18.48 -10.29
CA GLY A 36 2.80 -19.54 -10.81
C GLY A 36 3.64 -20.67 -11.42
N ASN A 37 3.11 -21.90 -11.44
CA ASN A 37 3.75 -23.09 -12.02
C ASN A 37 4.56 -22.73 -13.28
N PRO A 38 5.81 -23.23 -13.43
CA PRO A 38 6.57 -23.02 -14.65
C PRO A 38 5.72 -23.53 -15.81
N CYS A 39 5.29 -22.63 -16.69
CA CYS A 39 4.70 -23.05 -17.95
C CYS A 39 5.75 -23.91 -18.65
N LEU A 40 5.39 -25.16 -18.97
CA LEU A 40 6.15 -26.11 -19.79
C LEU A 40 6.23 -25.62 -21.25
N THR A 41 6.66 -24.39 -21.45
CA THR A 41 6.83 -23.77 -22.77
C THR A 41 8.30 -23.42 -22.93
N PRO A 42 8.97 -23.85 -24.01
CA PRO A 42 10.42 -23.71 -24.21
C PRO A 42 10.90 -22.27 -24.50
N ASN A 43 10.10 -21.25 -24.17
CA ASN A 43 10.45 -19.84 -24.36
C ASN A 43 10.69 -19.19 -22.98
N PRO A 44 11.94 -18.99 -22.56
CA PRO A 44 12.26 -18.58 -21.19
C PRO A 44 12.00 -17.09 -20.88
N PHE A 45 11.50 -16.28 -21.81
CA PHE A 45 11.65 -14.82 -21.74
C PHE A 45 10.41 -13.99 -21.35
N MET A 46 9.18 -14.54 -21.37
CA MET A 46 7.95 -13.71 -21.39
C MET A 46 6.67 -14.35 -20.80
N SER A 47 6.71 -15.62 -20.37
CA SER A 47 5.47 -16.41 -20.26
C SER A 47 4.68 -16.24 -18.93
N PRO A 48 5.30 -16.21 -17.73
CA PRO A 48 4.53 -16.20 -16.48
C PRO A 48 3.84 -14.85 -16.19
N LEU A 49 4.52 -13.72 -16.41
CA LEU A 49 3.97 -12.39 -16.15
C LEU A 49 2.81 -12.08 -17.12
N THR A 50 3.04 -12.27 -18.41
CA THR A 50 2.02 -12.01 -19.45
C THR A 50 0.82 -12.95 -19.28
N SER A 51 1.06 -14.23 -19.01
CA SER A 51 -0.01 -15.21 -18.72
C SER A 51 -0.77 -14.84 -17.44
N GLY A 52 -0.05 -14.47 -16.39
CA GLY A 52 -0.62 -14.02 -15.12
C GLY A 52 -1.52 -12.81 -15.31
N LEU A 53 -1.04 -11.78 -16.03
CA LEU A 53 -1.83 -10.58 -16.32
C LEU A 53 -3.03 -10.88 -17.20
N LYS A 54 -2.88 -11.69 -18.27
CA LYS A 54 -4.01 -12.13 -19.11
C LYS A 54 -5.08 -12.84 -18.28
N GLY A 55 -4.66 -13.74 -17.38
CA GLY A 55 -5.56 -14.41 -16.46
C GLY A 55 -6.29 -13.43 -15.54
N SER A 56 -5.56 -12.48 -14.94
CA SER A 56 -6.16 -11.45 -14.09
C SER A 56 -7.17 -10.57 -14.86
N LEU A 57 -6.80 -10.12 -16.07
CA LEU A 57 -7.67 -9.34 -16.96
C LEU A 57 -8.94 -10.11 -17.33
N GLN A 58 -8.81 -11.39 -17.69
CA GLN A 58 -9.95 -12.27 -17.98
C GLN A 58 -10.89 -12.41 -16.78
N ARG A 59 -10.36 -12.60 -15.57
CA ARG A 59 -11.15 -12.73 -14.33
C ARG A 59 -11.81 -11.41 -13.92
N MET A 60 -11.14 -10.29 -14.18
CA MET A 60 -11.70 -8.94 -13.95
C MET A 60 -12.66 -8.51 -15.05
N GLN A 61 -12.71 -9.22 -16.18
CA GLN A 61 -13.46 -8.83 -17.39
C GLN A 61 -13.03 -7.44 -17.89
N LEU A 62 -11.72 -7.18 -17.89
CA LEU A 62 -11.12 -5.92 -18.33
C LEU A 62 -10.13 -6.18 -19.48
N GLU A 63 -10.05 -5.23 -20.40
CA GLU A 63 -9.02 -5.24 -21.45
C GLU A 63 -7.66 -4.79 -20.91
N TYR A 64 -7.67 -3.87 -19.94
CA TYR A 64 -6.46 -3.31 -19.33
C TYR A 64 -6.67 -2.86 -17.88
N VAL A 65 -5.59 -2.82 -17.12
CA VAL A 65 -5.51 -2.17 -15.79
C VAL A 65 -4.78 -0.82 -15.90
N ASP A 66 -5.02 0.10 -14.97
CA ASP A 66 -4.32 1.38 -14.98
C ASP A 66 -2.88 1.22 -14.48
N VAL A 67 -2.67 0.41 -13.44
CA VAL A 67 -1.32 0.10 -12.95
C VAL A 67 -1.19 -1.39 -12.63
N VAL A 68 -0.18 -2.04 -13.19
CA VAL A 68 0.25 -3.38 -12.80
C VAL A 68 1.45 -3.29 -11.86
N PHE A 69 1.40 -3.98 -10.73
CA PHE A 69 2.47 -3.97 -9.73
C PHE A 69 3.26 -5.27 -9.71
N ALA A 70 4.59 -5.17 -9.59
CA ALA A 70 5.42 -6.27 -9.15
C ALA A 70 5.25 -6.46 -7.63
N ASN A 71 4.56 -7.52 -7.19
CA ASN A 71 4.10 -7.68 -5.79
C ASN A 71 5.23 -7.78 -4.75
N ARG A 72 6.36 -8.38 -5.14
CA ARG A 72 7.63 -8.43 -4.41
C ARG A 72 8.78 -8.52 -5.40
N THR A 73 10.00 -8.33 -4.92
CA THR A 73 11.21 -8.52 -5.70
C THR A 73 11.39 -10.00 -6.01
N ASP A 74 12.01 -10.30 -7.14
CA ASP A 74 12.38 -11.66 -7.53
C ASP A 74 13.89 -11.73 -7.75
N SER A 75 14.60 -12.32 -6.80
CA SER A 75 16.05 -12.46 -6.86
C SER A 75 16.54 -13.40 -7.96
N ASN A 76 15.64 -14.18 -8.57
CA ASN A 76 15.99 -15.14 -9.61
C ASN A 76 15.81 -14.59 -11.03
N THR A 77 15.19 -13.42 -11.18
CA THR A 77 14.92 -12.80 -12.48
C THR A 77 15.72 -11.51 -12.60
N PRO A 78 16.58 -11.35 -13.62
CA PRO A 78 17.35 -10.12 -13.82
C PRO A 78 16.43 -8.88 -13.95
N MET A 79 16.86 -7.74 -13.41
CA MET A 79 16.08 -6.49 -13.46
C MET A 79 15.71 -6.09 -14.88
N GLU A 80 16.62 -6.26 -15.83
CA GLU A 80 16.36 -5.99 -17.25
C GLU A 80 15.15 -6.78 -17.78
N GLU A 81 15.04 -8.05 -17.43
CA GLU A 81 13.94 -8.90 -17.86
C GLU A 81 12.61 -8.42 -17.27
N ILE A 82 12.60 -8.07 -15.99
CA ILE A 82 11.41 -7.52 -15.30
C ILE A 82 10.93 -6.24 -16.00
N VAL A 83 11.84 -5.27 -16.22
CA VAL A 83 11.49 -3.97 -16.82
C VAL A 83 11.05 -4.12 -18.28
N ARG A 84 11.68 -5.02 -19.05
CA ARG A 84 11.26 -5.35 -20.42
C ARG A 84 9.88 -5.98 -20.45
N ALA A 85 9.58 -6.92 -19.55
CA ALA A 85 8.28 -7.56 -19.47
C ALA A 85 7.17 -6.57 -19.08
N MET A 86 7.43 -5.68 -18.13
CA MET A 86 6.50 -4.61 -17.75
C MET A 86 6.27 -3.61 -18.89
N THR A 87 7.33 -3.23 -19.60
CA THR A 87 7.23 -2.38 -20.78
C THR A 87 6.44 -3.05 -21.91
N HIS A 88 6.63 -4.36 -22.10
CA HIS A 88 5.91 -5.14 -23.10
C HIS A 88 4.40 -5.15 -22.83
N VAL A 89 3.96 -5.44 -21.60
CA VAL A 89 2.51 -5.47 -21.30
C VAL A 89 1.86 -4.09 -21.42
N ILE A 90 2.61 -3.01 -21.18
CA ILE A 90 2.12 -1.65 -21.44
C ILE A 90 1.98 -1.40 -22.94
N ASN A 91 3.00 -1.74 -23.74
CA ASN A 91 2.96 -1.58 -25.18
C ASN A 91 1.89 -2.46 -25.87
N GLN A 92 1.52 -3.58 -25.26
CA GLN A 92 0.40 -4.43 -25.69
C GLN A 92 -0.98 -3.89 -25.26
N GLY A 93 -1.02 -2.75 -24.55
CA GLY A 93 -2.26 -2.14 -24.08
C GLY A 93 -2.91 -2.87 -22.92
N MET A 94 -2.21 -3.79 -22.24
CA MET A 94 -2.73 -4.56 -21.11
C MET A 94 -2.63 -3.79 -19.78
N SER A 95 -1.77 -2.78 -19.71
CA SER A 95 -1.65 -1.85 -18.59
C SER A 95 -1.32 -0.45 -19.08
N MET A 96 -1.78 0.60 -18.38
CA MET A 96 -1.37 1.98 -18.71
C MET A 96 0.01 2.30 -18.12
N TYR A 97 0.27 1.86 -16.89
CA TYR A 97 1.53 2.06 -16.17
C TYR A 97 1.94 0.80 -15.40
N TRP A 98 3.13 0.81 -14.81
CA TRP A 98 3.52 -0.20 -13.85
C TRP A 98 4.18 0.40 -12.61
N GLY A 99 4.17 -0.36 -11.53
CA GLY A 99 4.75 0.04 -10.25
C GLY A 99 5.40 -1.13 -9.52
N THR A 100 6.03 -0.82 -8.40
CA THR A 100 6.70 -1.79 -7.53
C THR A 100 5.94 -1.93 -6.22
N SER A 101 6.12 -3.04 -5.51
CA SER A 101 5.53 -3.26 -4.19
C SER A 101 6.51 -4.03 -3.34
N ARG A 102 6.85 -3.50 -2.16
CA ARG A 102 7.83 -4.07 -1.22
C ARG A 102 9.26 -4.07 -1.75
N TRP A 103 9.57 -3.24 -2.75
CA TRP A 103 10.93 -3.09 -3.28
C TRP A 103 11.73 -2.08 -2.45
N SER A 104 13.01 -2.34 -2.23
CA SER A 104 13.92 -1.37 -1.63
C SER A 104 14.13 -0.16 -2.54
N ALA A 105 14.58 0.97 -1.98
CA ALA A 105 14.89 2.14 -2.79
C ALA A 105 16.01 1.87 -3.82
N MET A 106 16.92 0.95 -3.50
CA MET A 106 17.98 0.51 -4.42
C MET A 106 17.40 -0.21 -5.63
N GLU A 107 16.51 -1.19 -5.42
CA GLU A 107 15.88 -1.95 -6.51
C GLU A 107 15.00 -1.08 -7.40
N ILE A 108 14.29 -0.09 -6.82
CA ILE A 108 13.50 0.87 -7.60
C ILE A 108 14.41 1.74 -8.48
N MET A 109 15.56 2.18 -7.94
CA MET A 109 16.55 2.95 -8.71
C MET A 109 17.21 2.09 -9.79
N GLU A 110 17.46 0.81 -9.53
CA GLU A 110 17.97 -0.14 -10.52
C GLU A 110 16.98 -0.31 -11.69
N ALA A 111 15.70 -0.50 -11.39
CA ALA A 111 14.64 -0.55 -12.42
C ALA A 111 14.59 0.73 -13.26
N TYR A 112 14.72 1.90 -12.62
CA TYR A 112 14.79 3.18 -13.32
C TYR A 112 16.03 3.27 -14.21
N SER A 113 17.20 2.85 -13.71
CA SER A 113 18.46 2.87 -14.45
C SER A 113 18.38 1.99 -15.70
N VAL A 114 17.87 0.76 -15.56
CA VAL A 114 17.60 -0.15 -16.67
C VAL A 114 16.65 0.49 -17.69
N ALA A 115 15.56 1.11 -17.21
CA ALA A 115 14.60 1.76 -18.09
C ALA A 115 15.24 2.89 -18.90
N ARG A 116 16.10 3.70 -18.29
CA ARG A 116 16.83 4.77 -19.00
C ARG A 116 17.87 4.22 -19.97
N GLN A 117 18.62 3.20 -19.58
CA GLN A 117 19.66 2.60 -20.40
C GLN A 117 19.12 1.98 -21.70
N PHE A 118 17.97 1.31 -21.62
CA PHE A 118 17.40 0.55 -22.74
C PHE A 118 16.17 1.21 -23.38
N ASN A 119 15.88 2.47 -23.05
CA ASN A 119 14.70 3.21 -23.52
C ASN A 119 13.39 2.43 -23.26
N LEU A 120 13.23 1.93 -22.04
CA LEU A 120 12.05 1.22 -21.56
C LEU A 120 11.23 2.14 -20.63
N ILE A 121 10.07 1.66 -20.19
CA ILE A 121 9.15 2.43 -19.35
C ILE A 121 9.54 2.23 -17.87
N PRO A 122 9.86 3.29 -17.10
CA PRO A 122 10.18 3.18 -15.67
C PRO A 122 8.91 2.98 -14.81
N PRO A 123 9.05 2.48 -13.55
CA PRO A 123 7.91 2.37 -12.65
C PRO A 123 7.45 3.76 -12.18
N VAL A 124 6.14 3.95 -12.01
CA VAL A 124 5.56 5.26 -11.64
C VAL A 124 5.24 5.40 -10.15
N CYS A 125 5.12 4.28 -9.44
CA CYS A 125 4.78 4.29 -8.02
C CYS A 125 5.28 3.04 -7.28
N GLU A 126 5.47 3.20 -5.98
CA GLU A 126 5.75 2.12 -5.03
C GLU A 126 4.55 1.92 -4.10
N GLN A 127 4.10 0.67 -3.96
CA GLN A 127 3.15 0.25 -2.95
C GLN A 127 3.83 -0.19 -1.66
N ALA A 128 3.86 0.69 -0.64
CA ALA A 128 4.59 0.49 0.61
C ALA A 128 3.68 0.43 1.86
N GLU A 129 4.07 -0.38 2.85
CA GLU A 129 3.37 -0.38 4.15
C GLU A 129 3.59 0.96 4.86
N TYR A 130 2.51 1.61 5.29
CA TYR A 130 2.61 2.85 6.05
C TYR A 130 1.50 2.96 7.08
N HIS A 131 1.90 3.09 8.34
CA HIS A 131 1.03 3.30 9.48
C HIS A 131 1.86 3.72 10.69
N PHE A 132 1.20 4.02 11.83
CA PHE A 132 1.87 4.44 13.06
C PHE A 132 3.12 3.63 13.45
N PHE A 133 3.05 2.31 13.32
CA PHE A 133 4.14 1.41 13.70
C PHE A 133 5.08 0.98 12.54
N GLN A 134 4.91 1.53 11.34
CA GLN A 134 5.75 1.24 10.17
C GLN A 134 5.90 2.51 9.33
N ARG A 135 7.04 3.19 9.50
CA ARG A 135 7.24 4.57 9.03
C ARG A 135 8.45 4.76 8.15
N GLU A 136 9.54 4.08 8.49
CA GLU A 136 10.89 4.34 7.99
C GLU A 136 10.93 4.49 6.46
N LYS A 137 10.53 3.45 5.72
CA LYS A 137 10.58 3.47 4.25
C LYS A 137 9.88 4.68 3.64
N VAL A 138 8.65 4.96 4.05
CA VAL A 138 7.80 6.01 3.45
C VAL A 138 8.24 7.41 3.89
N GLU A 139 8.77 7.57 5.09
CA GLU A 139 9.19 8.89 5.61
C GLU A 139 10.65 9.24 5.29
N THR A 140 11.53 8.27 5.04
CA THR A 140 12.96 8.54 4.80
C THR A 140 13.46 8.15 3.42
N GLN A 141 12.99 7.04 2.84
CA GLN A 141 13.55 6.52 1.59
C GLN A 141 12.75 7.00 0.37
N LEU A 142 11.42 6.90 0.41
CA LEU A 142 10.56 7.25 -0.74
C LEU A 142 10.54 8.74 -1.10
N PRO A 143 10.68 9.71 -0.18
CA PRO A 143 10.76 11.12 -0.57
C PRO A 143 11.98 11.40 -1.46
N GLU A 144 13.11 10.74 -1.23
CA GLU A 144 14.28 10.87 -2.09
C GLU A 144 14.00 10.34 -3.51
N LEU A 145 13.27 9.22 -3.64
CA LEU A 145 12.88 8.68 -4.95
C LEU A 145 11.88 9.59 -5.68
N TYR A 146 10.90 10.12 -4.96
CA TYR A 146 9.95 11.08 -5.52
C TYR A 146 10.69 12.29 -6.13
N HIS A 147 11.61 12.90 -5.39
CA HIS A 147 12.35 14.07 -5.88
C HIS A 147 13.36 13.74 -7.00
N LYS A 148 13.95 12.54 -7.01
CA LYS A 148 14.97 12.17 -8.01
C LYS A 148 14.39 11.63 -9.31
N ILE A 149 13.35 10.79 -9.23
CA ILE A 149 12.85 10.01 -10.37
C ILE A 149 11.32 10.10 -10.54
N GLY A 150 10.61 10.84 -9.68
CA GLY A 150 9.17 11.08 -9.81
C GLY A 150 8.27 9.92 -9.38
N VAL A 151 8.81 8.95 -8.63
CA VAL A 151 8.03 7.79 -8.14
C VAL A 151 7.10 8.23 -7.01
N GLY A 152 5.79 8.03 -7.20
CA GLY A 152 4.77 8.28 -6.17
C GLY A 152 4.63 7.14 -5.16
N VAL A 153 3.87 7.37 -4.09
CA VAL A 153 3.63 6.36 -3.05
C VAL A 153 2.14 6.07 -2.91
N VAL A 154 1.78 4.79 -3.04
CA VAL A 154 0.45 4.30 -2.68
C VAL A 154 0.61 3.42 -1.45
N SER A 155 0.20 3.89 -0.27
CA SER A 155 0.45 3.12 0.94
C SER A 155 -0.61 2.06 1.22
N TRP A 156 -0.25 1.01 1.96
CA TRP A 156 -1.16 -0.06 2.35
C TRP A 156 -1.09 -0.40 3.84
N SER A 157 -2.11 -1.11 4.33
CA SER A 157 -2.33 -1.44 5.74
C SER A 157 -2.29 -0.25 6.70
N PRO A 158 -3.00 0.88 6.44
CA PRO A 158 -2.97 2.05 7.33
C PRO A 158 -3.40 1.75 8.77
N LEU A 159 -4.18 0.68 8.97
CA LEU A 159 -4.64 0.23 10.27
C LEU A 159 -3.88 -1.00 10.80
N ALA A 160 -2.74 -1.35 10.19
CA ALA A 160 -1.91 -2.51 10.51
C ALA A 160 -2.74 -3.80 10.66
N CYS A 161 -3.47 -4.19 9.61
CA CYS A 161 -4.41 -5.33 9.63
C CYS A 161 -5.54 -5.24 10.68
N GLY A 162 -5.83 -4.03 11.16
CA GLY A 162 -6.84 -3.75 12.18
C GLY A 162 -6.28 -3.60 13.60
N ILE A 163 -4.96 -3.74 13.79
CA ILE A 163 -4.32 -3.55 15.10
C ILE A 163 -4.62 -2.15 15.66
N ILE A 164 -4.57 -1.14 14.80
CA ILE A 164 -4.72 0.28 15.17
C ILE A 164 -6.17 0.63 15.53
N THR A 165 -7.15 -0.24 15.30
CA THR A 165 -8.54 0.05 15.69
C THR A 165 -8.80 -0.13 17.18
N GLY A 166 -7.81 -0.56 17.97
CA GLY A 166 -7.96 -0.84 19.41
C GLY A 166 -8.74 -2.12 19.76
N LYS A 167 -9.31 -2.81 18.76
CA LYS A 167 -10.18 -3.99 18.98
C LYS A 167 -9.50 -5.20 19.62
N TYR A 168 -8.18 -5.16 19.77
CA TYR A 168 -7.37 -6.24 20.34
C TYR A 168 -6.91 -5.98 21.78
N GLU A 169 -7.35 -4.87 22.40
CA GLU A 169 -6.99 -4.52 23.78
C GLU A 169 -7.32 -5.65 24.77
N ASN A 170 -8.47 -6.30 24.59
CA ASN A 170 -8.99 -7.36 25.48
C ASN A 170 -8.88 -8.76 24.87
N GLY A 171 -7.88 -9.01 24.01
CA GLY A 171 -7.65 -10.29 23.36
C GLY A 171 -8.09 -10.31 21.89
N ILE A 172 -8.22 -11.51 21.29
CA ILE A 172 -8.53 -11.66 19.85
C ILE A 172 -10.03 -11.89 19.65
N PRO A 173 -10.79 -10.94 19.05
CA PRO A 173 -12.20 -11.16 18.76
C PRO A 173 -12.38 -12.29 17.72
N GLU A 174 -13.43 -13.09 17.88
CA GLU A 174 -13.71 -14.26 17.02
C GLU A 174 -13.95 -13.91 15.55
N THR A 175 -14.53 -12.74 15.27
CA THR A 175 -14.81 -12.25 13.91
C THR A 175 -13.67 -11.45 13.30
N SER A 176 -12.53 -11.33 14.00
CA SER A 176 -11.40 -10.51 13.57
C SER A 176 -10.49 -11.23 12.57
N ARG A 177 -9.70 -10.48 11.80
CA ARG A 177 -8.72 -11.06 10.87
C ARG A 177 -7.73 -12.02 11.57
N ALA A 178 -7.36 -11.73 12.81
CA ALA A 178 -6.42 -12.53 13.61
C ALA A 178 -6.99 -13.85 14.14
N SER A 179 -8.31 -14.09 14.08
CA SER A 179 -8.90 -15.40 14.42
C SER A 179 -8.85 -16.39 13.25
N MET A 180 -8.68 -15.91 12.02
CA MET A 180 -8.70 -16.73 10.81
C MET A 180 -7.41 -17.56 10.69
N LYS A 181 -7.54 -18.86 10.35
CA LYS A 181 -6.40 -19.81 10.25
C LYS A 181 -5.20 -19.29 9.43
N PRO A 182 -5.37 -18.66 8.24
CA PRO A 182 -4.24 -18.17 7.44
C PRO A 182 -3.47 -17.01 8.09
N TYR A 183 -3.98 -16.43 9.17
CA TYR A 183 -3.45 -15.23 9.82
C TYR A 183 -2.90 -15.50 11.23
N GLN A 184 -2.47 -16.74 11.50
CA GLN A 184 -1.85 -17.09 12.79
C GLN A 184 -0.66 -16.18 13.13
N TRP A 185 0.16 -15.81 12.14
CA TRP A 185 1.26 -14.85 12.28
C TRP A 185 0.79 -13.48 12.83
N LEU A 186 -0.43 -13.04 12.48
CA LEU A 186 -0.99 -11.77 12.96
C LEU A 186 -1.40 -11.89 14.42
N ARG A 187 -1.97 -13.04 14.81
CA ARG A 187 -2.28 -13.33 16.22
C ARG A 187 -1.01 -13.32 17.06
N GLU A 188 0.03 -14.01 16.61
CA GLU A 188 1.34 -14.03 17.28
C GLU A 188 1.92 -12.62 17.42
N LYS A 189 1.88 -11.82 16.36
CA LYS A 189 2.29 -10.39 16.37
C LYS A 189 1.52 -9.59 17.41
N ILE A 190 0.19 -9.73 17.48
CA ILE A 190 -0.65 -9.01 18.45
C ILE A 190 -0.34 -9.43 19.89
N THR A 191 -0.17 -10.73 20.15
CA THR A 191 0.04 -11.26 21.51
C THR A 191 1.50 -11.15 21.99
N SER A 192 2.42 -10.78 21.10
CA SER A 192 3.82 -10.54 21.42
C SER A 192 4.01 -9.38 22.40
N GLU A 193 5.19 -9.28 23.00
CA GLU A 193 5.52 -8.15 23.87
C GLU A 193 5.42 -6.81 23.13
N ASP A 194 5.93 -6.74 21.89
CA ASP A 194 5.84 -5.53 21.08
C ASP A 194 4.40 -5.21 20.68
N GLY A 195 3.58 -6.22 20.40
CA GLY A 195 2.14 -6.06 20.16
C GLY A 195 1.43 -5.43 21.36
N ARG A 196 1.74 -5.89 22.59
CA ARG A 196 1.21 -5.27 23.83
C ARG A 196 1.68 -3.84 24.02
N LYS A 197 2.96 -3.53 23.74
CA LYS A 197 3.48 -2.14 23.76
C LYS A 197 2.75 -1.25 22.75
N GLN A 198 2.44 -1.78 21.56
CA GLN A 198 1.63 -1.07 20.56
C GLN A 198 0.22 -0.80 21.08
N GLN A 199 -0.45 -1.78 21.71
CA GLN A 199 -1.79 -1.57 22.29
C GLN A 199 -1.78 -0.49 23.39
N ALA A 200 -0.76 -0.44 24.24
CA ALA A 200 -0.63 0.63 25.24
C ALA A 200 -0.56 2.01 24.58
N LYS A 201 0.26 2.18 23.54
CA LYS A 201 0.33 3.43 22.77
C LYS A 201 -0.98 3.80 22.09
N LEU A 202 -1.76 2.81 21.62
CA LEU A 202 -3.06 3.05 21.02
C LEU A 202 -4.07 3.62 22.03
N LYS A 203 -3.97 3.26 23.31
CA LYS A 203 -4.78 3.84 24.37
C LYS A 203 -4.49 5.34 24.54
N ASP A 204 -3.22 5.71 24.55
CA ASP A 204 -2.82 7.12 24.64
C ASP A 204 -3.27 7.91 23.39
N LEU A 205 -3.16 7.30 22.20
CA LEU A 205 -3.64 7.89 20.95
C LEU A 205 -5.17 8.02 20.89
N ALA A 206 -5.91 7.17 21.59
CA ALA A 206 -7.37 7.27 21.66
C ALA A 206 -7.80 8.59 22.33
N HIS A 207 -7.06 9.09 23.32
CA HIS A 207 -7.32 10.39 23.94
C HIS A 207 -7.16 11.56 22.95
N ILE A 208 -6.19 11.46 22.03
CA ILE A 208 -6.05 12.45 20.93
C ILE A 208 -7.25 12.35 19.98
N ALA A 209 -7.67 11.14 19.62
CA ALA A 209 -8.82 10.94 18.75
C ALA A 209 -10.11 11.52 19.36
N GLU A 210 -10.34 11.28 20.66
CA GLU A 210 -11.46 11.86 21.43
C GLU A 210 -11.44 13.39 21.41
N LYS A 211 -10.28 14.01 21.69
CA LYS A 211 -10.09 15.47 21.65
C LYS A 211 -10.40 16.07 20.28
N LEU A 212 -10.13 15.33 19.19
CA LEU A 212 -10.43 15.76 17.82
C LEU A 212 -11.85 15.42 17.37
N GLY A 213 -12.61 14.68 18.18
CA GLY A 213 -13.95 14.20 17.87
C GLY A 213 -13.95 13.22 16.71
N CYS A 214 -12.97 12.32 16.64
CA CYS A 214 -12.87 11.28 15.61
C CYS A 214 -12.57 9.91 16.22
N THR A 215 -12.69 8.86 15.42
CA THR A 215 -12.28 7.51 15.85
C THR A 215 -10.77 7.32 15.69
N LEU A 216 -10.19 6.35 16.41
CA LEU A 216 -8.77 6.02 16.27
C LEU A 216 -8.40 5.56 14.84
N PRO A 217 -9.24 4.76 14.12
CA PRO A 217 -9.03 4.50 12.71
C PRO A 217 -8.99 5.76 11.83
N GLN A 218 -9.90 6.71 12.06
CA GLN A 218 -9.92 7.97 11.33
C GLN A 218 -8.65 8.80 11.58
N LEU A 219 -8.20 8.87 12.84
CA LEU A 219 -6.96 9.53 13.21
C LEU A 219 -5.76 8.91 12.46
N ALA A 220 -5.67 7.59 12.45
CA ALA A 220 -4.57 6.86 11.82
C ALA A 220 -4.51 7.06 10.29
N ILE A 221 -5.66 7.00 9.62
CA ILE A 221 -5.74 7.20 8.16
C ILE A 221 -5.41 8.66 7.82
N ALA A 222 -5.96 9.63 8.56
CA ALA A 222 -5.66 11.05 8.36
C ALA A 222 -4.17 11.35 8.62
N TRP A 223 -3.58 10.71 9.62
CA TRP A 223 -2.15 10.80 9.90
C TRP A 223 -1.32 10.27 8.72
N CYS A 224 -1.70 9.15 8.11
CA CYS A 224 -1.02 8.65 6.90
C CYS A 224 -1.11 9.64 5.74
N LEU A 225 -2.27 10.27 5.54
CA LEU A 225 -2.53 11.24 4.48
C LEU A 225 -1.88 12.61 4.71
N ARG A 226 -1.38 12.90 5.92
CA ARG A 226 -0.67 14.16 6.20
C ARG A 226 0.67 14.27 5.46
N ASN A 227 1.24 13.13 5.06
CA ASN A 227 2.51 13.08 4.35
C ASN A 227 2.26 13.38 2.88
N GLU A 228 2.71 14.54 2.40
CA GLU A 228 2.55 14.97 1.00
C GLU A 228 3.18 14.00 -0.02
N GLY A 229 4.16 13.19 0.40
CA GLY A 229 4.73 12.14 -0.45
C GLY A 229 3.79 10.95 -0.68
N VAL A 230 2.74 10.79 0.14
CA VAL A 230 1.74 9.72 0.00
C VAL A 230 0.63 10.20 -0.94
N SER A 231 0.61 9.65 -2.15
CA SER A 231 -0.38 9.98 -3.18
C SER A 231 -1.76 9.38 -2.86
N SER A 232 -1.81 8.22 -2.23
CA SER A 232 -3.05 7.56 -1.81
C SER A 232 -2.80 6.55 -0.69
N VAL A 233 -3.85 6.25 0.08
CA VAL A 233 -3.84 5.25 1.16
C VAL A 233 -4.88 4.18 0.84
N LEU A 234 -4.46 2.93 0.65
CA LEU A 234 -5.34 1.80 0.38
C LEU A 234 -6.07 1.36 1.66
N LEU A 235 -7.39 1.51 1.64
CA LEU A 235 -8.27 1.12 2.74
C LEU A 235 -8.69 -0.35 2.62
N GLY A 236 -8.63 -1.07 3.73
CA GLY A 236 -9.19 -2.42 3.85
C GLY A 236 -10.31 -2.45 4.89
N SER A 237 -11.49 -2.94 4.49
CA SER A 237 -12.67 -3.07 5.36
C SER A 237 -13.35 -4.42 5.15
N SER A 238 -13.81 -5.05 6.23
CA SER A 238 -14.58 -6.31 6.16
C SER A 238 -16.09 -6.09 6.15
N ASN A 239 -16.57 -4.87 6.42
CA ASN A 239 -17.98 -4.50 6.35
C ASN A 239 -18.18 -3.04 5.92
N PRO A 240 -19.39 -2.67 5.45
CA PRO A 240 -19.71 -1.31 5.03
C PRO A 240 -19.48 -0.23 6.10
N SER A 241 -19.82 -0.50 7.35
CA SER A 241 -19.70 0.48 8.43
C SER A 241 -18.26 0.90 8.68
N GLN A 242 -17.31 -0.05 8.62
CA GLN A 242 -15.87 0.24 8.69
C GLN A 242 -15.41 1.11 7.52
N LEU A 243 -15.92 0.86 6.31
CA LEU A 243 -15.56 1.69 5.16
C LEU A 243 -16.06 3.12 5.34
N THR A 244 -17.34 3.29 5.72
CA THR A 244 -17.92 4.62 5.99
C THR A 244 -17.17 5.35 7.10
N GLU A 245 -16.81 4.65 8.18
CA GLU A 245 -15.98 5.20 9.26
C GLU A 245 -14.62 5.67 8.71
N ASN A 246 -13.92 4.80 7.99
CA ASN A 246 -12.59 5.09 7.44
C ASN A 246 -12.60 6.27 6.45
N LEU A 247 -13.65 6.40 5.63
CA LEU A 247 -13.81 7.54 4.71
C LEU A 247 -13.98 8.86 5.46
N GLY A 248 -14.53 8.83 6.67
CA GLY A 248 -14.62 9.98 7.57
C GLY A 248 -13.26 10.56 7.99
N ALA A 249 -12.15 9.84 7.77
CA ALA A 249 -10.80 10.34 8.03
C ALA A 249 -10.48 11.64 7.27
N ILE A 250 -11.11 11.87 6.12
CA ILE A 250 -10.95 13.11 5.34
C ILE A 250 -11.30 14.34 6.18
N GLN A 251 -12.29 14.24 7.06
CA GLN A 251 -12.71 15.33 7.95
C GLN A 251 -11.73 15.60 9.10
N VAL A 252 -10.78 14.69 9.32
CA VAL A 252 -9.74 14.80 10.36
C VAL A 252 -8.46 15.42 9.80
N ILE A 253 -8.21 15.32 8.49
CA ILE A 253 -6.99 15.86 7.84
C ILE A 253 -6.79 17.35 8.19
N PRO A 254 -7.80 18.25 8.08
CA PRO A 254 -7.59 19.67 8.43
C PRO A 254 -7.32 19.91 9.92
N LYS A 255 -7.69 18.96 10.79
CA LYS A 255 -7.46 19.03 12.24
C LYS A 255 -6.07 18.52 12.64
N MET A 256 -5.36 17.83 11.74
CA MET A 256 -4.01 17.29 11.95
C MET A 256 -2.96 18.40 11.89
N THR A 257 -2.99 19.31 12.86
CA THR A 257 -2.00 20.40 12.97
C THR A 257 -0.61 19.87 13.34
N ALA A 258 0.42 20.69 13.16
CA ALA A 258 1.78 20.34 13.57
C ALA A 258 1.89 19.95 15.07
N GLY A 259 1.10 20.61 15.93
CA GLY A 259 1.03 20.28 17.35
C GLY A 259 0.47 18.88 17.61
N ILE A 260 -0.63 18.52 16.95
CA ILE A 260 -1.22 17.17 17.05
C ILE A 260 -0.25 16.12 16.47
N ALA A 261 0.35 16.40 15.31
CA ALA A 261 1.33 15.49 14.72
C ALA A 261 2.53 15.24 15.65
N SER A 262 3.01 16.28 16.33
CA SER A 262 4.08 16.18 17.33
C SER A 262 3.65 15.38 18.57
N GLU A 263 2.41 15.53 19.03
CA GLU A 263 1.84 14.76 20.15
C GLU A 263 1.77 13.27 19.81
N VAL A 264 1.29 12.95 18.59
CA VAL A 264 1.29 11.58 18.05
C VAL A 264 2.71 11.03 17.94
N ASP A 265 3.65 11.81 17.40
CA ASP A 265 5.06 11.39 17.28
C ASP A 265 5.69 11.09 18.66
N HIS A 266 5.37 11.90 19.67
CA HIS A 266 5.85 11.70 21.04
C HIS A 266 5.35 10.37 21.63
N ILE A 267 4.04 10.08 21.51
CA ILE A 267 3.46 8.81 21.99
C ILE A 267 4.05 7.62 21.24
N LEU A 268 4.19 7.74 19.92
CA LEU A 268 4.72 6.66 19.10
C LEU A 268 6.21 6.41 19.35
N GLY A 269 6.99 7.46 19.65
CA GLY A 269 8.41 7.35 20.01
C GLY A 269 9.26 6.65 18.94
N ASN A 270 8.82 6.71 17.68
CA ASN A 270 9.42 5.98 16.55
C ASN A 270 9.57 6.85 15.30
N ARG A 271 9.60 8.18 15.48
CA ARG A 271 9.85 9.09 14.38
C ARG A 271 11.21 8.72 13.75
N PRO A 272 11.25 8.37 12.46
CA PRO A 272 12.49 7.98 11.84
C PRO A 272 13.42 9.19 11.70
N HIS A 273 14.72 8.97 11.88
CA HIS A 273 15.73 10.01 11.75
C HIS A 273 15.87 10.38 10.26
N SER A 274 15.77 11.68 9.93
CA SER A 274 16.09 12.17 8.60
C SER A 274 17.58 12.52 8.53
N LYS A 275 18.21 12.34 7.37
CA LYS A 275 19.58 12.85 7.14
C LYS A 275 19.70 14.36 7.37
N LYS A 276 18.60 15.11 7.27
CA LYS A 276 18.55 16.55 7.57
C LYS A 276 18.79 16.87 9.05
N ASP A 277 18.61 15.91 9.96
CA ASP A 277 18.75 16.11 11.40
C ASP A 277 20.22 16.08 11.87
N TYR A 278 21.18 15.75 10.98
CA TYR A 278 22.63 15.69 11.28
C TYR A 278 23.38 17.01 11.04
N HIS A 279 22.70 18.08 10.65
CA HIS A 279 23.31 19.39 10.37
C HIS A 279 23.17 20.42 11.51
N HIS A 280 22.95 19.96 12.74
CA HIS A 280 22.98 20.81 13.95
C HIS A 280 24.11 20.40 14.90
#